data_AF-R7FZ79-F1
#
_entry.id   AF-R7FZ79-F1
#
_cell.length_a   1.000
_cell.length_b   1.000
_cell.length_c   1.000
_cell.angle_alpha   90.00
_cell.angle_beta   90.00
_cell.angle_gamma   90.00
#
_symmetry.space_group_name_H-M   'P 1'
#
loop_
_entity.id
_entity.type
_entity.pdbx_description
1 polymer ?
#
loop_
_entity_poly.entity_id
_entity_poly.type
_entity_poly.pdbx_seq_one_letter_code
_entity_poly.pdbx_strand_id
1 'polypeptide(L)'
;MCNHDTYQSNSAKPEIIHNRGRCKLCGDIIESTDRHEFVTCRCGACSVDGGHDYLRRCLASPDCFEELSIIKPCGDSCENASDSNPKSDSDAVIDAAAKRILEEYRDAFTELAKGSDD
;
A
#
# COMPACT_ATOMS: atom_id res chain seq x y z
N MET A 1 22.48 4.17 14.11
CA MET A 1 22.18 2.72 14.08
C MET A 1 21.48 2.45 12.76
N CYS A 2 22.22 1.97 11.76
CA CYS A 2 21.64 1.65 10.45
C CYS A 2 21.40 0.14 10.47
N ASN A 3 20.13 -0.27 10.56
CA ASN A 3 19.75 -1.67 10.56
C ASN A 3 20.19 -2.29 9.24
N HIS A 4 21.21 -3.14 9.33
CA HIS A 4 21.72 -3.91 8.21
C HIS A 4 20.95 -5.23 8.20
N ASP A 5 19.72 -5.18 7.70
CA ASP A 5 18.89 -6.38 7.59
C ASP A 5 19.55 -7.34 6.59
N THR A 6 19.95 -8.48 7.14
CA THR A 6 20.63 -9.58 6.49
C THR A 6 19.74 -10.23 5.42
N TYR A 7 20.02 -9.99 4.15
CA TYR A 7 19.38 -10.71 3.05
C TYR A 7 20.14 -12.01 2.76
N GLN A 8 19.87 -13.05 3.55
CA GLN A 8 20.29 -14.42 3.23
C GLN A 8 19.09 -15.25 2.74
N SER A 9 19.41 -16.12 1.78
CA SER A 9 18.64 -17.22 1.19
C SER A 9 17.78 -16.91 -0.05
N ASN A 10 18.18 -17.57 -1.14
CA ASN A 10 17.50 -17.68 -2.42
C ASN A 10 16.03 -18.07 -2.25
N SER A 11 15.11 -17.12 -2.37
CA SER A 11 13.72 -17.33 -2.82
C SER A 11 13.09 -15.97 -3.14
N ALA A 12 12.82 -15.74 -4.43
CA ALA A 12 11.87 -14.75 -4.96
C ALA A 12 11.97 -13.31 -4.41
N LYS A 13 13.11 -12.63 -4.59
CA LYS A 13 13.16 -11.18 -4.40
C LYS A 13 12.37 -10.47 -5.51
N PRO A 14 11.56 -9.45 -5.19
CA PRO A 14 11.03 -8.57 -6.22
C PRO A 14 12.17 -7.87 -6.98
N GLU A 15 12.05 -7.82 -8.31
CA GLU A 15 13.00 -7.17 -9.20
C GLU A 15 12.66 -5.68 -9.29
N ILE A 16 13.56 -4.81 -8.82
CA ILE A 16 13.40 -3.36 -8.96
C ILE A 16 13.82 -2.99 -10.38
N ILE A 17 12.87 -2.57 -11.21
CA ILE A 17 13.12 -2.16 -12.61
C ILE A 17 13.57 -0.70 -12.65
N HIS A 18 12.93 0.15 -11.85
CA HIS A 18 13.28 1.57 -11.76
C HIS A 18 13.27 2.01 -10.30
N ASN A 19 14.37 2.54 -9.80
CA ASN A 19 14.46 3.16 -8.49
C ASN A 19 14.41 4.69 -8.65
N ARG A 20 13.20 5.19 -8.90
CA ARG A 20 12.94 6.56 -9.35
C ARG A 20 11.94 7.26 -8.45
N GLY A 21 12.07 8.57 -8.30
CA GLY A 21 11.09 9.38 -7.58
C GLY A 21 11.14 10.85 -7.98
N ARG A 22 10.06 11.57 -7.69
CA ARG A 22 9.96 13.01 -7.96
C ARG A 22 9.99 13.81 -6.67
N CYS A 23 10.81 14.85 -6.65
CA CYS A 23 10.78 15.87 -5.61
C CYS A 23 9.57 16.79 -5.81
N LYS A 24 8.67 16.87 -4.84
CA LYS A 24 7.52 17.78 -4.89
C LYS A 24 7.90 19.26 -4.67
N LEU A 25 9.09 19.52 -4.11
CA LEU A 25 9.56 20.89 -3.85
C LEU A 25 10.18 21.54 -5.08
N CYS A 26 11.07 20.82 -5.79
CA CYS A 26 11.76 21.36 -6.96
C CYS A 26 11.30 20.74 -8.28
N GLY A 27 10.46 19.71 -8.28
CA GLY A 27 9.97 19.02 -9.48
C GLY A 27 10.96 18.05 -10.11
N ASP A 28 12.19 17.93 -9.59
CA ASP A 28 13.20 17.03 -10.14
C ASP A 28 12.77 15.59 -10.06
N ILE A 29 13.07 14.85 -11.11
CA ILE A 29 12.94 13.40 -11.13
C ILE A 29 14.34 12.80 -11.06
N ILE A 30 14.60 12.07 -9.99
CA ILE A 30 15.88 11.42 -9.69
C ILE A 30 15.71 9.91 -9.76
N GLU A 31 16.77 9.22 -10.19
CA GLU A 31 16.80 7.76 -10.33
C GLU A 31 18.18 7.24 -9.93
N SER A 32 18.22 6.16 -9.15
CA SER A 32 19.43 5.43 -8.78
C SER A 32 19.47 4.13 -9.58
N THR A 33 20.54 3.89 -10.32
CA THR A 33 20.73 2.75 -11.23
C THR A 33 21.76 1.74 -10.72
N ASP A 34 22.70 2.19 -9.86
CA ASP A 34 23.70 1.34 -9.21
C ASP A 34 23.49 1.26 -7.69
N ARG A 35 23.86 0.12 -7.08
CA ARG A 35 23.72 -0.14 -5.65
C ARG A 35 24.40 0.88 -4.73
N HIS A 36 25.43 1.57 -5.23
CA HIS A 36 26.19 2.57 -4.49
C HIS A 36 25.93 3.99 -5.02
N GLU A 37 24.93 4.17 -5.88
CA GLU A 37 24.57 5.46 -6.46
C GLU A 37 23.55 6.18 -5.58
N PHE A 38 24.02 7.22 -4.89
CA PHE A 38 23.18 8.12 -4.09
C PHE A 38 22.85 9.37 -4.91
N VAL A 39 21.62 9.44 -5.44
CA VAL A 39 21.18 10.57 -6.27
C VAL A 39 20.28 11.49 -5.46
N THR A 40 20.65 12.77 -5.40
CA THR A 40 19.91 13.82 -4.69
C THR A 40 19.30 14.80 -5.68
N CYS A 41 18.09 15.27 -5.42
CA CYS A 41 17.48 16.32 -6.23
C CYS A 41 18.23 17.66 -6.10
N ARG A 42 18.06 18.59 -7.05
CA ARG A 42 18.79 19.86 -7.06
C ARG A 42 18.59 20.74 -5.82
N CYS A 43 17.45 20.61 -5.14
CA CYS A 43 17.19 21.38 -3.91
C CYS A 43 17.68 20.69 -2.63
N GLY A 44 18.21 19.47 -2.73
CA GLY A 44 18.70 18.71 -1.57
C GLY A 44 17.61 18.08 -0.70
N ALA A 45 16.33 18.26 -1.02
CA ALA A 45 15.24 17.84 -0.15
C ALA A 45 14.93 16.33 -0.18
N CYS A 46 15.26 15.63 -1.26
CA CYS A 46 15.09 14.19 -1.34
C CYS A 46 16.21 13.50 -2.11
N SER A 47 16.55 12.28 -1.69
CA SER A 47 17.52 11.42 -2.36
C SER A 47 17.03 9.98 -2.50
N VAL A 48 17.45 9.31 -3.58
CA VAL A 48 17.24 7.89 -3.86
C VAL A 48 18.58 7.17 -3.88
N ASP A 49 18.63 5.97 -3.31
CA ASP A 49 19.83 5.13 -3.19
C ASP A 49 19.47 3.65 -3.32
N GLY A 50 20.47 2.83 -3.69
CA GLY A 50 20.38 1.37 -3.72
C GLY A 50 20.15 0.73 -5.09
N GLY A 51 20.14 1.50 -6.17
CA GLY A 51 20.03 0.99 -7.53
C GLY A 51 18.83 0.05 -7.71
N HIS A 52 19.06 -1.07 -8.37
CA HIS A 52 18.08 -2.16 -8.53
C HIS A 52 18.11 -3.19 -7.39
N ASP A 53 18.96 -3.00 -6.38
CA ASP A 53 19.11 -3.93 -5.27
C ASP A 53 18.15 -3.60 -4.13
N TYR A 54 17.95 -2.33 -3.80
CA TYR A 54 17.03 -1.93 -2.73
C TYR A 54 16.54 -0.50 -2.91
N LEU A 55 15.40 -0.18 -2.30
CA LEU A 55 14.87 1.18 -2.28
C LEU A 55 15.20 1.84 -0.95
N ARG A 56 16.05 2.87 -1.00
CA ARG A 56 16.30 3.76 0.13
C ARG A 56 15.92 5.19 -0.22
N ARG A 57 15.25 5.87 0.72
CA ARG A 57 14.79 7.25 0.59
C ARG A 57 15.35 8.09 1.74
N CYS A 58 15.97 9.21 1.41
CA CYS A 58 16.34 10.23 2.38
C CYS A 58 15.53 11.48 2.08
N LEU A 59 14.58 11.83 2.95
CA LEU A 59 13.61 12.91 2.73
C LEU A 59 13.75 13.97 3.82
N ALA A 60 13.69 15.24 3.43
CA ALA A 60 13.62 16.37 4.36
C ALA A 60 12.27 16.43 5.08
N SER A 61 11.19 16.01 4.42
CA SER A 61 9.87 15.78 5.02
C SER A 61 9.14 14.63 4.30
N PRO A 62 8.19 13.94 4.95
CA PRO A 62 7.45 12.84 4.31
C PRO A 62 6.68 13.29 3.05
N ASP A 63 6.21 14.53 3.03
CA ASP A 63 5.35 15.06 1.97
C ASP A 63 6.13 15.58 0.75
N CYS A 64 7.46 15.68 0.82
CA CYS A 64 8.27 16.28 -0.24
C CYS A 64 8.60 15.34 -1.41
N PHE A 65 8.08 14.10 -1.38
CA PHE A 65 8.43 13.05 -2.33
C PHE A 65 7.20 12.38 -2.94
N GLU A 66 7.32 12.00 -4.21
CA GLU A 66 6.38 11.18 -4.97
C GLU A 66 7.12 9.92 -5.43
N GLU A 67 6.65 8.75 -5.02
CA GLU A 67 7.26 7.46 -5.39
C GLU A 67 6.92 7.12 -6.84
N LEU A 68 7.95 6.86 -7.65
CA LEU A 68 7.84 6.51 -9.06
C LEU A 68 8.58 5.20 -9.38
N SER A 69 8.95 4.43 -8.36
CA SER A 69 9.65 3.17 -8.55
C SER A 69 8.77 2.13 -9.23
N ILE A 70 9.35 1.35 -10.15
CA ILE A 70 8.69 0.20 -10.77
C ILE A 70 9.34 -1.05 -10.20
N ILE A 71 8.53 -1.88 -9.56
CA ILE A 71 8.96 -3.15 -8.98
C ILE A 71 8.15 -4.24 -9.66
N LYS A 72 8.86 -5.23 -10.19
CA LYS A 72 8.26 -6.45 -10.70
C LYS A 72 8.20 -7.47 -9.56
N PRO A 73 7.01 -7.84 -9.09
CA PRO A 73 6.89 -8.92 -8.11
C PRO A 73 7.42 -10.21 -8.74
N CYS A 74 8.02 -11.06 -7.93
CA CYS A 74 8.36 -12.40 -8.41
C CYS A 74 7.05 -13.13 -8.73
N GLY A 75 6.99 -13.81 -9.88
CA GLY A 75 5.77 -14.48 -10.31
C GLY A 75 5.41 -15.60 -9.35
N ASP A 76 4.28 -15.47 -8.67
CA ASP A 76 3.72 -16.50 -7.81
C ASP A 76 3.24 -17.65 -8.70
N SER A 77 4.00 -18.74 -8.78
CA SER A 77 3.37 -20.05 -8.97
C SER A 77 2.90 -20.58 -7.62
N CYS A 78 2.07 -19.79 -6.94
CA CYS A 78 1.18 -20.20 -5.85
C CYS A 78 0.02 -19.19 -5.79
N GLU A 79 -1.04 -19.53 -6.51
CA GLU A 79 -2.44 -19.10 -6.40
C GLU A 79 -2.78 -17.96 -5.39
N ASN A 80 -3.21 -16.82 -5.95
CA ASN A 80 -4.24 -15.86 -5.49
C ASN A 80 -4.32 -15.49 -3.99
N ALA A 81 -3.95 -14.26 -3.65
CA ALA A 81 -4.58 -13.49 -2.57
C ALA A 81 -4.62 -11.99 -2.93
N SER A 82 -5.50 -11.64 -3.88
CA SER A 82 -6.14 -10.33 -3.83
C SER A 82 -6.89 -10.23 -2.51
N ASP A 83 -6.47 -9.38 -1.59
CA ASP A 83 -7.32 -8.78 -0.54
C ASP A 83 -8.46 -9.65 0.03
N SER A 84 -8.18 -10.89 0.43
CA SER A 84 -9.07 -11.65 1.30
C SER A 84 -8.49 -11.63 2.69
N ASN A 85 -8.71 -10.52 3.41
CA ASN A 85 -8.68 -10.56 4.87
C ASN A 85 -9.61 -11.71 5.28
N PRO A 86 -9.12 -12.83 5.84
CA PRO A 86 -10.00 -13.87 6.33
C PRO A 86 -10.79 -13.23 7.46
N LYS A 87 -12.07 -12.94 7.21
CA LYS A 87 -13.03 -12.49 8.23
C LYS A 87 -12.86 -13.44 9.41
N SER A 88 -12.35 -12.91 10.50
CA SER A 88 -12.17 -13.66 11.74
C SER A 88 -13.53 -14.22 12.14
N ASP A 89 -13.58 -15.37 12.83
CA ASP A 89 -14.86 -16.02 13.18
C ASP A 89 -15.81 -15.08 13.95
N SER A 90 -15.27 -14.06 14.63
CA SER A 90 -16.02 -12.97 15.27
C SER A 90 -16.77 -12.05 14.30
N ASP A 91 -16.30 -11.88 13.07
CA ASP A 91 -16.89 -11.00 12.06
C ASP A 91 -18.19 -11.58 11.48
N ALA A 92 -18.34 -12.91 11.43
CA ALA A 92 -19.56 -13.58 10.97
C ALA A 92 -20.73 -13.38 11.94
N VAL A 93 -20.46 -13.34 13.25
CA VAL A 93 -21.50 -13.11 14.28
C VAL A 93 -22.01 -11.66 14.22
N ILE A 94 -21.11 -10.70 13.99
CA ILE A 94 -21.45 -9.29 13.85
C ILE A 94 -22.32 -9.05 12.61
N ASP A 95 -21.99 -9.69 11.47
CA ASP A 95 -22.78 -9.57 10.23
C ASP A 95 -24.22 -10.09 10.40
N ALA A 96 -24.37 -11.25 11.05
CA ALA A 96 -25.69 -11.83 11.32
C ALA A 96 -26.55 -10.96 12.25
N ALA A 97 -25.94 -10.36 13.28
CA ALA A 97 -26.63 -9.44 14.18
C ALA A 97 -27.04 -8.14 13.48
N ALA A 98 -26.15 -7.56 12.69
CA ALA A 98 -26.42 -6.35 11.91
C ALA A 98 -27.57 -6.57 10.91
N LYS A 99 -27.60 -7.73 10.25
CA LYS A 99 -28.66 -8.08 9.29
C LYS A 99 -30.04 -8.19 9.95
N ARG A 100 -30.13 -8.80 11.14
CA ARG A 100 -31.39 -8.90 11.90
C ARG A 100 -31.93 -7.54 12.32
N ILE A 101 -31.06 -6.67 12.83
CA ILE A 101 -31.44 -5.32 13.23
C ILE A 101 -32.00 -4.56 12.02
N LEU A 102 -31.30 -4.57 10.87
CA LEU A 102 -31.76 -3.87 9.68
C LEU A 102 -33.10 -4.38 9.14
N GLU A 103 -33.34 -5.69 9.22
CA GLU A 103 -34.60 -6.29 8.83
C GLU A 103 -35.75 -5.86 9.76
N GLU A 104 -35.53 -5.85 11.07
CA GLU A 104 -36.51 -5.37 12.05
C GLU A 104 -36.87 -3.88 11.82
N TYR A 105 -35.87 -3.03 11.56
CA TYR A 105 -36.10 -1.62 11.20
C TYR A 105 -36.87 -1.46 9.89
N ARG A 106 -36.59 -2.29 8.87
CA ARG A 106 -37.29 -2.26 7.58
C ARG A 106 -38.75 -2.64 7.73
N ASP A 107 -39.03 -3.66 8.54
CA ASP A 107 -40.39 -4.15 8.76
C ASP A 107 -41.19 -3.13 9.58
N ALA A 108 -40.60 -2.56 10.65
CA ALA A 108 -41.22 -1.47 11.42
C ALA A 108 -41.55 -0.24 10.55
N PHE A 109 -40.67 0.12 9.61
CA PHE A 109 -40.94 1.21 8.67
C PHE A 109 -42.06 0.86 7.68
N THR A 110 -42.12 -0.39 7.21
CA THR A 110 -43.15 -0.86 6.27
C THR A 110 -44.53 -0.89 6.94
N GLU A 111 -44.61 -1.26 8.21
CA GLU A 111 -45.87 -1.24 8.98
C GLU A 111 -46.35 0.20 9.23
N LEU A 112 -45.46 1.16 9.48
CA LEU A 112 -45.81 2.59 9.55
C LEU A 112 -46.33 3.13 8.20
N ALA A 113 -45.76 2.66 7.09
CA ALA A 113 -46.17 3.08 5.75
C ALA A 113 -47.55 2.53 5.31
N LYS A 114 -48.06 1.47 5.96
CA LYS A 114 -49.39 0.89 5.69
C LYS A 114 -50.55 1.61 6.40
N GLY A 115 -50.27 2.61 7.22
CA GLY A 115 -51.26 3.32 8.02
C GLY A 115 -51.58 4.72 7.51
N SER A 116 -52.24 4.85 6.35
CA SER A 116 -53.05 6.03 6.01
C SER A 116 -53.90 5.81 4.75
N ASP A 117 -54.86 4.89 4.82
CA ASP A 117 -56.01 4.86 3.90
C ASP A 117 -57.24 4.60 4.77
N ASP A 118 -57.76 5.65 5.43
CA ASP A 118 -59.14 5.81 5.92
C ASP A 118 -59.38 7.22 6.49
#